data_AF-A0A7W9QHL9-F1
#
_entry.id   AF-A0A7W9QHL9-F1
#
_cell.length_a   1.000
_cell.length_b   1.000
_cell.length_c   1.000
_cell.angle_alpha   90.00
_cell.angle_beta   90.00
_cell.angle_gamma   90.00
#
_symmetry.space_group_name_H-M   'P 1'
#
loop_
_entity.id
_entity.type
_entity.pdbx_description
1 polymer ?
#
loop_
_entity_poly.entity_id
_entity_poly.type
_entity_poly.pdbx_seq_one_letter_code
_entity_poly.pdbx_strand_id
1 'polypeptide(L)'
;MVSDDRRRLFTMSFPLDDRLLGTVHVYPQDEAFAPAWRRLPRPRGKDAVQPIASLQTAARAVTGERLVFTNPGRPARTGRWAGRSVIVTPGPLDGAVVRTLMREWETRLDGHDGRDTLAALLQLSDDGPQPLSSLLHRDTMGRIAGPRWAFRVAGWRLASVLAAQPFPLDETLPALRFHLDSEGDLLAW
;
A
#
# COMPACT_ATOMS: atom_id res chain seq x y z
N MET A 1 33.75 26.01 23.81
CA MET A 1 33.20 24.98 22.90
C MET A 1 32.45 23.97 23.73
N VAL A 2 31.13 24.15 23.85
CA VAL A 2 30.25 23.25 24.61
C VAL A 2 29.41 22.51 23.58
N SER A 3 29.51 21.18 23.58
CA SER A 3 28.86 20.27 22.64
C SER A 3 27.33 20.33 22.79
N ASP A 4 26.63 20.54 21.67
CA ASP A 4 25.17 20.69 21.52
C ASP A 4 24.47 19.31 21.47
N ASP A 5 24.45 18.61 22.61
CA ASP A 5 23.97 17.21 22.69
C ASP A 5 22.50 17.07 23.15
N ARG A 6 21.70 18.15 23.12
CA ARG A 6 20.28 18.14 23.56
C ARG A 6 19.27 17.81 22.46
N ARG A 7 19.71 17.37 21.28
CA ARG A 7 18.88 17.10 20.09
C ARG A 7 18.96 15.65 19.58
N ARG A 8 18.87 14.64 20.44
CA ARG A 8 18.77 13.25 19.97
C ARG A 8 17.70 12.47 20.70
N LEU A 9 16.74 11.97 19.93
CA LEU A 9 15.92 10.82 20.27
C LEU A 9 15.97 9.82 19.11
N PHE A 10 16.29 8.58 19.47
CA PHE A 10 16.56 7.45 18.59
C PHE A 10 15.36 6.49 18.49
N THR A 11 15.42 5.64 17.45
CA THR A 11 14.50 4.56 17.03
C THR A 11 13.32 5.04 16.16
N MET A 12 13.33 4.90 14.83
CA MET A 12 14.19 4.14 13.91
C MET A 12 15.67 4.55 13.97
N SER A 13 16.56 3.59 14.25
CA SER A 13 17.92 3.83 14.76
C SER A 13 18.85 4.57 13.79
N PHE A 14 18.41 4.82 12.56
CA PHE A 14 19.14 5.60 11.57
C PHE A 14 18.14 6.47 10.78
N PRO A 15 18.46 7.74 10.50
CA PRO A 15 17.70 8.52 9.54
C PRO A 15 17.74 7.82 8.19
N LEU A 16 16.58 7.47 7.65
CA LEU A 16 16.48 6.93 6.30
C LEU A 16 16.53 8.11 5.30
N ASP A 17 17.41 8.02 4.31
CA ASP A 17 17.39 8.95 3.17
C ASP A 17 16.04 8.80 2.44
N ASP A 18 15.37 9.93 2.20
CA ASP A 18 14.08 10.00 1.52
C ASP A 18 14.11 9.31 0.14
N ARG A 19 15.28 9.22 -0.51
CA ARG A 19 15.49 8.49 -1.78
C ARG A 19 15.26 6.99 -1.65
N LEU A 20 15.48 6.40 -0.47
CA LEU A 20 15.29 4.98 -0.22
C LEU A 20 13.80 4.60 -0.14
N LEU A 21 12.92 5.57 0.09
CA LEU A 21 11.47 5.36 0.11
C LEU A 21 10.88 5.09 -1.29
N GLY A 22 11.61 5.47 -2.35
CA GLY A 22 11.23 5.23 -3.73
C GLY A 22 10.01 6.03 -4.19
N THR A 23 9.37 5.52 -5.25
CA THR A 23 8.20 6.12 -5.88
C THR A 23 6.99 5.20 -5.78
N VAL A 24 5.81 5.79 -5.85
CA VAL A 24 4.53 5.10 -5.82
C VAL A 24 3.59 5.65 -6.86
N HIS A 25 2.68 4.81 -7.34
CA HIS A 25 1.52 5.23 -8.11
C HIS A 25 0.32 5.29 -7.16
N VAL A 26 -0.44 6.39 -7.21
CA VAL A 26 -1.62 6.61 -6.37
C VAL A 26 -2.80 6.92 -7.27
N TYR A 27 -3.89 6.16 -7.10
CA TYR A 27 -5.14 6.29 -7.84
C TYR A 27 -6.27 6.67 -6.87
N PRO A 28 -6.54 7.97 -6.67
CA PRO A 28 -7.63 8.43 -5.82
C PRO A 28 -8.97 8.16 -6.48
N GLN A 29 -9.87 7.50 -5.74
CA GLN A 29 -11.22 7.20 -6.23
C GLN A 29 -12.13 8.41 -6.01
N ASP A 30 -13.12 8.58 -6.88
CA ASP A 30 -14.07 9.69 -6.78
C ASP A 30 -15.09 9.50 -5.65
N GLU A 31 -15.79 10.57 -5.30
CA GLU A 31 -16.78 10.60 -4.22
C GLU A 31 -17.92 9.59 -4.42
N ALA A 32 -18.23 9.25 -5.68
CA ALA A 32 -19.25 8.24 -6.02
C ALA A 32 -18.85 6.80 -5.65
N PHE A 33 -17.55 6.52 -5.52
CA PHE A 33 -17.05 5.17 -5.25
C PHE A 33 -17.42 4.67 -3.85
N ALA A 34 -17.24 5.50 -2.82
CA ALA A 34 -17.51 5.10 -1.43
C ALA A 34 -19.00 4.78 -1.14
N PRO A 35 -20.00 5.52 -1.66
CA PRO A 35 -21.39 5.12 -1.64
C PRO A 35 -21.66 3.77 -2.32
N ALA A 36 -21.09 3.51 -3.51
CA ALA A 36 -21.26 2.23 -4.20
C ALA A 36 -20.67 1.08 -3.38
N TRP A 37 -19.44 1.24 -2.87
CA TRP A 37 -18.79 0.28 -1.97
C TRP A 37 -19.65 -0.06 -0.74
N ARG A 38 -20.35 0.92 -0.16
CA ARG A 38 -21.19 0.70 1.03
C ARG A 38 -22.45 -0.11 0.75
N ARG A 39 -22.88 -0.23 -0.51
CA ARG A 39 -24.03 -1.02 -0.95
C ARG A 39 -23.69 -2.49 -1.17
N LEU A 40 -22.40 -2.84 -1.23
CA LEU A 40 -21.99 -4.23 -1.34
C LEU A 40 -22.56 -5.06 -0.20
N PRO A 41 -22.85 -6.36 -0.45
CA PRO A 41 -23.21 -7.29 0.59
C PRO A 41 -22.16 -7.28 1.70
N ARG A 42 -22.64 -7.18 2.96
CA ARG A 42 -21.74 -7.24 4.11
C ARG A 42 -21.59 -8.69 4.56
N PRO A 43 -20.35 -9.16 4.76
CA PRO A 43 -20.13 -10.49 5.29
C PRO A 43 -20.82 -10.65 6.65
N ARG A 44 -21.51 -11.78 6.86
CA ARG A 44 -22.18 -12.09 8.12
C ARG A 44 -21.29 -13.01 8.96
N GLY A 45 -21.12 -12.68 10.23
CA GLY A 45 -20.32 -13.46 11.17
C GLY A 45 -18.97 -12.81 11.53
N LYS A 46 -18.39 -13.27 12.64
CA LYS A 46 -17.16 -12.71 13.21
C LYS A 46 -15.92 -13.05 12.38
N ASP A 47 -15.93 -14.20 11.73
CA ASP A 47 -14.79 -14.75 10.98
C ASP A 47 -14.89 -14.49 9.47
N ALA A 48 -15.90 -13.73 9.05
CA ALA A 48 -16.16 -13.51 7.65
C ALA A 48 -15.13 -12.53 7.04
N VAL A 49 -14.50 -12.94 5.94
CA VAL A 49 -13.47 -12.17 5.25
C VAL A 49 -14.07 -10.84 4.78
N GLN A 50 -13.44 -9.74 5.18
CA GLN A 50 -13.89 -8.41 4.78
C GLN A 50 -13.66 -8.21 3.27
N PRO A 51 -14.60 -7.55 2.55
CA PRO A 51 -14.50 -7.39 1.10
C PRO A 51 -13.15 -6.81 0.67
N ILE A 52 -12.65 -5.81 1.39
CA ILE A 52 -11.34 -5.20 1.14
C ILE A 52 -10.18 -6.20 1.19
N ALA A 53 -10.17 -7.13 2.14
CA ALA A 53 -9.10 -8.11 2.27
C ALA A 53 -9.12 -9.08 1.08
N SER A 54 -10.31 -9.59 0.73
CA SER A 54 -10.48 -10.46 -0.43
C SER A 54 -10.09 -9.78 -1.75
N LEU A 55 -10.46 -8.51 -1.93
CA LEU A 55 -10.11 -7.73 -3.11
C LEU A 55 -8.61 -7.50 -3.21
N GLN A 56 -7.94 -7.14 -2.11
CA GLN A 56 -6.48 -6.97 -2.13
C GLN A 56 -5.75 -8.28 -2.45
N THR A 57 -6.24 -9.42 -1.96
CA THR A 57 -5.69 -10.73 -2.32
C THR A 57 -5.90 -11.05 -3.80
N ALA A 58 -7.12 -10.88 -4.31
CA ALA A 58 -7.42 -11.09 -5.72
C ALA A 58 -6.60 -10.17 -6.63
N ALA A 59 -6.45 -8.90 -6.25
CA ALA A 59 -5.65 -7.93 -6.97
C ALA A 59 -4.20 -8.37 -7.09
N ARG A 60 -3.56 -8.74 -5.97
CA ARG A 60 -2.18 -9.21 -5.97
C ARG A 60 -1.98 -10.46 -6.82
N ALA A 61 -2.92 -11.40 -6.77
CA ALA A 61 -2.86 -12.62 -7.57
C ALA A 61 -2.95 -12.34 -9.08
N VAL A 62 -3.77 -11.37 -9.49
CA VAL A 62 -4.00 -11.04 -10.90
C VAL A 62 -2.92 -10.11 -11.46
N THR A 63 -2.51 -9.10 -10.71
CA THR A 63 -1.56 -8.09 -11.19
C THR A 63 -0.10 -8.50 -10.97
N GLY A 64 0.17 -9.43 -10.05
CA GLY A 64 1.53 -9.70 -9.55
C GLY A 64 2.13 -8.54 -8.73
N GLU A 65 1.38 -7.45 -8.55
CA GLU A 65 1.82 -6.24 -7.88
C GLU A 65 1.31 -6.20 -6.44
N ARG A 66 2.17 -5.74 -5.53
CA ARG A 66 1.76 -5.39 -4.17
C ARG A 66 0.83 -4.17 -4.24
N LEU A 67 -0.31 -4.24 -3.55
CA LEU A 67 -1.34 -3.21 -3.65
C LEU A 67 -1.94 -2.88 -2.29
N VAL A 68 -2.02 -1.59 -2.00
CA VAL A 68 -2.88 -1.08 -0.93
C VAL A 68 -4.16 -0.58 -1.56
N PHE A 69 -5.30 -1.05 -1.06
CA PHE A 69 -6.56 -0.36 -1.26
C PHE A 69 -7.06 0.16 0.08
N THR A 70 -7.21 1.48 0.24
CA THR A 70 -7.71 2.04 1.49
C THR A 70 -9.22 1.84 1.60
N ASN A 71 -9.69 1.60 2.83
CA ASN A 71 -11.10 1.30 3.08
C ASN A 71 -12.02 2.47 2.64
N PRO A 72 -12.86 2.29 1.61
CA PRO A 72 -13.76 3.35 1.13
C PRO A 72 -14.82 3.75 2.16
N GLY A 73 -15.14 2.87 3.12
CA GLY A 73 -16.03 3.20 4.24
C GLY A 73 -15.38 3.98 5.38
N ARG A 74 -14.04 4.12 5.37
CA ARG A 74 -13.26 4.85 6.38
C ARG A 74 -12.09 5.58 5.71
N PRO A 75 -12.36 6.56 4.82
CA PRO A 75 -11.31 7.30 4.16
C PRO A 75 -10.48 8.11 5.17
N ALA A 76 -9.26 8.46 4.77
CA ALA A 76 -8.41 9.34 5.58
C ALA A 76 -9.08 10.70 5.76
N ARG A 77 -8.93 11.32 6.93
CA ARG A 77 -9.51 12.64 7.23
C ARG A 77 -8.58 13.81 6.89
N THR A 78 -7.32 13.52 6.61
CA THR A 78 -6.25 14.50 6.45
C THR A 78 -5.35 14.10 5.28
N GLY A 79 -4.57 15.06 4.77
CA GLY A 79 -3.66 14.87 3.64
C GLY A 79 -4.31 15.19 2.30
N ARG A 80 -3.52 15.06 1.22
CA ARG A 80 -3.90 15.45 -0.15
C ARG A 80 -5.20 14.82 -0.67
N TRP A 81 -5.52 13.60 -0.22
CA TRP A 81 -6.71 12.84 -0.63
C TRP A 81 -7.69 12.60 0.52
N ALA A 82 -7.79 13.54 1.46
CA ALA A 82 -8.78 13.48 2.52
C ALA A 82 -10.20 13.25 1.96
N GLY A 83 -10.96 12.38 2.62
CA GLY A 83 -12.32 12.00 2.20
C GLY A 83 -12.39 10.95 1.08
N ARG A 84 -11.27 10.60 0.44
CA ARG A 84 -11.22 9.66 -0.69
C ARG A 84 -10.58 8.33 -0.30
N SER A 85 -11.03 7.24 -0.91
CA SER A 85 -10.24 6.00 -0.96
C SER A 85 -9.17 6.12 -2.04
N VAL A 86 -8.05 5.45 -1.85
CA VAL A 86 -6.91 5.44 -2.78
C VAL A 86 -6.47 4.01 -3.01
N ILE A 87 -6.12 3.70 -4.25
CA ILE A 87 -5.33 2.52 -4.61
C ILE A 87 -3.88 2.96 -4.72
N VAL A 88 -2.95 2.21 -4.12
CA VAL A 88 -1.52 2.52 -4.14
C VAL A 88 -0.73 1.29 -4.56
N THR A 89 0.17 1.47 -5.51
CA THR A 89 1.03 0.41 -6.07
C THR A 89 2.47 0.89 -6.29
N PRO A 90 3.47 -0.02 -6.26
CA PRO A 90 4.85 0.30 -6.61
C PRO A 90 5.02 0.70 -8.08
N GLY A 91 4.29 0.05 -8.99
CA GLY A 91 4.30 0.32 -10.43
C GLY A 91 2.92 0.70 -10.97
N PRO A 92 2.83 1.07 -12.26
CA PRO A 92 1.58 1.45 -12.88
C PRO A 92 0.63 0.26 -12.99
N LEU A 93 -0.67 0.52 -12.86
CA LEU A 93 -1.71 -0.48 -13.05
C LEU A 93 -2.18 -0.54 -14.50
N ASP A 94 -2.39 -1.76 -15.02
CA ASP A 94 -3.16 -1.97 -16.24
C ASP A 94 -4.65 -1.76 -15.94
N GLY A 95 -5.21 -0.68 -16.49
CA GLY A 95 -6.59 -0.29 -16.25
C GLY A 95 -7.62 -1.32 -16.69
N ALA A 96 -7.38 -2.04 -17.79
CA ALA A 96 -8.30 -3.06 -18.30
C ALA A 96 -8.30 -4.30 -17.41
N VAL A 97 -7.11 -4.72 -16.95
CA VAL A 97 -6.95 -5.83 -16.00
C VAL A 97 -7.65 -5.52 -14.68
N VAL A 98 -7.42 -4.33 -14.12
CA VAL A 98 -8.00 -3.96 -12.81
C VAL A 98 -9.52 -3.78 -12.87
N ARG A 99 -10.08 -3.25 -13.97
CA ARG A 99 -11.54 -3.20 -14.15
C ARG A 99 -12.15 -4.59 -14.26
N THR A 100 -11.52 -5.48 -15.02
CA THR A 100 -11.97 -6.87 -15.17
C THR A 100 -11.93 -7.59 -13.82
N LEU A 101 -10.81 -7.46 -13.10
CA LEU A 101 -10.67 -7.97 -11.74
C LEU A 101 -11.79 -7.48 -10.81
N MET A 102 -12.08 -6.18 -10.78
CA MET A 102 -13.09 -5.62 -9.89
C MET A 102 -14.48 -6.20 -10.20
N ARG A 103 -14.83 -6.27 -11.48
CA ARG A 103 -16.10 -6.85 -11.94
C ARG A 103 -16.22 -8.32 -11.54
N GLU A 104 -15.19 -9.10 -11.82
CA GLU A 104 -15.14 -10.52 -11.48
C GLU A 104 -15.15 -10.75 -9.95
N TRP A 105 -14.42 -9.93 -9.20
CA TRP A 105 -14.43 -10.02 -7.75
C TRP A 105 -15.81 -9.69 -7.15
N GLU A 106 -16.48 -8.64 -7.67
CA GLU A 106 -17.80 -8.21 -7.20
C GLU A 106 -18.86 -9.31 -7.38
N THR A 107 -18.84 -10.04 -8.50
CA THR A 107 -19.78 -11.17 -8.73
C THR A 107 -19.55 -12.37 -7.82
N ARG A 108 -18.38 -12.47 -7.17
CA ARG A 108 -18.03 -13.55 -6.23
C ARG A 108 -18.41 -13.23 -4.78
N LEU A 109 -18.93 -12.04 -4.50
CA LEU A 109 -19.41 -11.68 -3.17
C LEU A 109 -20.72 -12.39 -2.86
N ASP A 110 -20.81 -13.02 -1.69
CA ASP A 110 -22.03 -13.68 -1.24
C ASP A 110 -23.18 -12.67 -1.08
N GLY A 111 -24.34 -13.00 -1.65
CA GLY A 111 -25.51 -12.11 -1.69
C GLY A 111 -25.42 -10.96 -2.69
N HIS A 112 -24.44 -10.96 -3.61
CA HIS A 112 -24.35 -9.98 -4.69
C HIS A 112 -25.37 -10.28 -5.80
N ASP A 113 -25.97 -9.24 -6.39
CA ASP A 113 -27.00 -9.34 -7.43
C ASP A 113 -26.44 -9.46 -8.86
N GLY A 114 -25.14 -9.73 -8.99
CA GLY A 114 -24.40 -9.82 -10.26
C GLY A 114 -24.21 -8.52 -11.05
N ARG A 115 -24.58 -7.35 -10.52
CA ARG A 115 -24.40 -6.06 -11.24
C ARG A 115 -22.95 -5.58 -11.20
N ASP A 116 -22.51 -4.90 -12.25
CA ASP A 116 -21.24 -4.15 -12.23
C ASP A 116 -21.50 -2.77 -11.63
N THR A 117 -21.11 -2.56 -10.37
CA THR A 117 -21.29 -1.27 -9.71
C THR A 117 -19.97 -0.54 -9.46
N LEU A 118 -18.89 -1.28 -9.23
CA LEU A 118 -17.61 -0.67 -8.85
C LEU A 118 -16.67 -0.48 -10.04
N ALA A 119 -16.62 -1.41 -11.00
CA ALA A 119 -15.61 -1.36 -12.06
C ALA A 119 -15.82 -0.14 -12.97
N ALA A 120 -17.07 0.28 -13.17
CA ALA A 120 -17.41 1.50 -13.90
C ALA A 120 -16.99 2.79 -13.16
N LEU A 121 -16.90 2.76 -11.82
CA LEU A 121 -16.55 3.91 -10.99
C LEU A 121 -15.04 3.99 -10.66
N LEU A 122 -14.27 2.97 -11.05
CA LEU A 122 -12.83 2.95 -10.81
C LEU A 122 -12.13 4.09 -11.56
N GLN A 123 -11.40 4.89 -10.78
CA GLN A 123 -10.44 5.87 -11.29
C GLN A 123 -9.06 5.23 -11.30
N LEU A 124 -8.51 5.06 -12.51
CA LEU A 124 -7.23 4.39 -12.75
C LEU A 124 -6.25 5.30 -13.52
N SER A 125 -6.57 6.59 -13.61
CA SER A 125 -5.62 7.62 -14.02
C SER A 125 -4.84 8.06 -12.78
N ASP A 126 -3.51 8.01 -12.86
CA ASP A 126 -2.64 8.62 -11.87
C ASP A 126 -1.97 9.89 -12.43
N ASP A 127 -1.31 10.64 -11.55
CA ASP A 127 -0.42 11.73 -11.94
C ASP A 127 0.98 11.21 -12.31
N GLY A 128 1.12 9.92 -12.67
CA GLY A 128 2.39 9.22 -12.78
C GLY A 128 3.05 8.86 -11.44
N PRO A 129 4.31 8.38 -11.48
CA PRO A 129 5.05 7.99 -10.28
C PRO A 129 5.36 9.21 -9.41
N GLN A 130 4.99 9.13 -8.13
CA GLN A 130 5.22 10.18 -7.13
C GLN A 130 6.26 9.72 -6.10
N PRO A 131 7.23 10.57 -5.71
CA PRO A 131 8.13 10.25 -4.60
C PRO A 131 7.32 10.02 -3.32
N LEU A 132 7.50 8.87 -2.66
CA LEU A 132 6.75 8.56 -1.43
C LEU A 132 7.03 9.59 -0.32
N SER A 133 8.24 10.13 -0.27
CA SER A 133 8.64 11.21 0.65
C SER A 133 7.77 12.46 0.52
N SER A 134 7.26 12.78 -0.67
CA SER A 134 6.37 13.93 -0.89
C SER A 134 5.00 13.77 -0.24
N LEU A 135 4.63 12.53 0.13
CA LEU A 135 3.36 12.17 0.75
C LEU A 135 3.47 11.99 2.27
N LEU A 136 4.69 12.12 2.80
CA LEU A 136 5.03 12.04 4.20
C LEU A 136 5.35 13.43 4.74
N HIS A 137 5.06 13.66 6.00
CA HIS A 137 5.36 14.92 6.68
C HIS A 137 6.19 14.63 7.92
N ARG A 138 6.95 15.61 8.39
CA ARG A 138 7.68 15.50 9.66
C ARG A 138 6.97 16.35 10.69
N ASP A 139 6.74 15.80 11.88
CA ASP A 139 6.23 16.58 13.00
C ASP A 139 7.31 17.52 13.56
N THR A 140 6.96 18.31 14.56
CA THR A 140 7.88 19.25 15.23
C THR A 140 9.06 18.56 15.92
N MET A 141 8.99 17.24 16.14
CA MET A 141 10.06 16.40 16.67
C MET A 141 10.86 15.68 15.58
N GLY A 142 10.60 15.97 14.29
CA GLY A 142 11.27 15.37 13.14
C GLY A 142 10.81 13.94 12.80
N ARG A 143 9.76 13.43 13.47
CA ARG A 143 9.23 12.09 13.23
C ARG A 143 8.41 12.07 11.96
N ILE A 144 8.57 11.02 11.17
CA ILE A 144 7.77 10.81 9.96
C ILE A 144 6.33 10.49 10.39
N ALA A 145 5.41 11.34 9.96
CA ALA A 145 3.97 11.20 10.08
C ALA A 145 3.36 11.10 8.68
N GLY A 146 2.32 10.27 8.55
CA GLY A 146 1.68 10.05 7.26
C GLY A 146 0.53 9.06 7.38
N PRO A 147 -0.18 8.83 6.26
CA PRO A 147 -1.21 7.81 6.25
C PRO A 147 -0.58 6.43 6.49
N ARG A 148 -1.26 5.56 7.24
CA ARG A 148 -0.74 4.23 7.63
C ARG A 148 -0.23 3.41 6.45
N TRP A 149 -0.86 3.54 5.28
CA TRP A 149 -0.45 2.83 4.08
C TRP A 149 0.94 3.25 3.58
N ALA A 150 1.39 4.49 3.81
CA ALA A 150 2.67 4.97 3.31
C ALA A 150 3.83 4.21 3.97
N PHE A 151 3.71 3.89 5.27
CA PHE A 151 4.69 3.07 5.98
C PHE A 151 4.74 1.63 5.45
N ARG A 152 3.58 1.08 5.07
CA ARG A 152 3.51 -0.26 4.45
C ARG A 152 4.26 -0.28 3.11
N VAL A 153 4.02 0.72 2.27
CA VAL A 153 4.67 0.83 0.96
C VAL A 153 6.17 1.12 1.09
N ALA A 154 6.57 1.95 2.06
CA ALA A 154 7.98 2.16 2.39
C ALA A 154 8.65 0.83 2.79
N GLY A 155 7.98 0.02 3.62
CA GLY A 155 8.43 -1.32 4.00
C GLY A 155 8.67 -2.21 2.78
N TRP A 156 7.74 -2.25 1.83
CA TRP A 156 7.88 -3.00 0.58
C TRP A 156 9.09 -2.58 -0.24
N ARG A 157 9.36 -1.28 -0.32
CA ARG A 157 10.51 -0.76 -1.08
C ARG A 157 11.81 -1.15 -0.42
N LEU A 158 11.92 -0.98 0.89
CA LEU A 158 13.10 -1.36 1.66
C LEU A 158 13.35 -2.87 1.57
N ALA A 159 12.30 -3.67 1.70
CA ALA A 159 12.36 -5.11 1.52
C ALA A 159 12.87 -5.47 0.11
N SER A 160 12.38 -4.81 -0.94
CA SER A 160 12.88 -5.02 -2.31
C SER A 160 14.34 -4.61 -2.50
N VAL A 161 14.81 -3.55 -1.83
CA VAL A 161 16.22 -3.16 -1.86
C VAL A 161 17.08 -4.22 -1.18
N LEU A 162 16.66 -4.70 -0.01
CA LEU A 162 17.37 -5.75 0.74
C LEU A 162 17.38 -7.09 -0.01
N ALA A 163 16.28 -7.45 -0.68
CA ALA A 163 16.20 -8.68 -1.48
C ALA A 163 17.01 -8.63 -2.78
N ALA A 164 17.37 -7.45 -3.28
CA ALA A 164 18.12 -7.31 -4.52
C ALA A 164 19.61 -7.70 -4.39
N GLN A 165 20.15 -7.78 -3.17
CA GLN A 165 21.56 -8.07 -2.94
C GLN A 165 21.71 -9.13 -1.83
N PRO A 166 22.56 -10.15 -2.02
CA PRO A 166 22.91 -11.06 -0.93
C PRO A 166 23.53 -10.28 0.23
N PHE A 167 23.08 -10.58 1.45
CA PHE A 167 23.56 -9.95 2.67
C PHE A 167 24.79 -10.70 3.19
N PRO A 168 25.97 -10.07 3.24
CA PRO A 168 27.17 -10.70 3.79
C PRO A 168 27.00 -10.89 5.31
N LEU A 169 27.15 -12.12 5.79
CA LEU A 169 27.10 -12.44 7.22
C LEU A 169 28.48 -12.31 7.85
N ASP A 170 29.44 -13.09 7.33
CA ASP A 170 30.87 -13.02 7.62
C ASP A 170 31.65 -13.47 6.37
N GLU A 171 32.98 -13.41 6.41
CA GLU A 171 33.86 -13.78 5.28
C GLU A 171 33.91 -15.30 5.01
N THR A 172 33.43 -16.11 5.93
CA THR A 172 33.53 -17.58 5.91
C THR A 172 32.21 -18.27 5.58
N LEU A 173 31.09 -17.57 5.70
CA LEU A 173 29.75 -18.06 5.46
C LEU A 173 29.22 -17.60 4.09
N PRO A 174 28.35 -18.40 3.46
CA PRO A 174 27.62 -17.97 2.28
C PRO A 174 26.79 -16.72 2.58
N ALA A 175 26.76 -15.77 1.64
CA ALA A 175 25.90 -14.60 1.77
C ALA A 175 24.42 -15.01 1.82
N LEU A 176 23.68 -14.43 2.76
CA LEU A 176 22.26 -14.69 2.95
C LEU A 176 21.45 -14.08 1.81
N ARG A 177 20.63 -14.88 1.14
CA ARG A 177 19.71 -14.39 0.12
C ARG A 177 18.34 -14.16 0.73
N PHE A 178 17.81 -12.96 0.55
CA PHE A 178 16.44 -12.68 0.91
C PHE A 178 15.50 -12.88 -0.28
N HIS A 179 14.32 -13.39 0.01
CA HIS A 179 13.19 -13.48 -0.90
C HIS A 179 12.04 -12.61 -0.38
N LEU A 180 11.13 -12.23 -1.28
CA LEU A 180 9.91 -11.53 -0.90
C LEU A 180 8.72 -12.45 -1.06
N ASP A 181 7.82 -12.44 -0.08
CA ASP A 181 6.52 -13.05 -0.22
C ASP A 181 5.51 -12.10 -0.93
N SER A 182 4.27 -12.56 -1.08
CA SER A 182 3.18 -11.78 -1.70
C SER A 182 2.72 -10.57 -0.86
N GLU A 183 3.05 -10.53 0.43
CA GLU A 183 2.77 -9.41 1.33
C GLU A 183 3.91 -8.37 1.33
N GLY A 184 5.05 -8.72 0.74
CA GLY A 184 6.26 -7.90 0.69
C GLY A 184 7.15 -8.06 1.91
N ASP A 185 6.98 -9.14 2.68
CA ASP A 185 7.81 -9.49 3.82
C ASP A 185 9.09 -10.21 3.36
N LEU A 186 10.19 -9.96 4.07
CA LEU A 186 11.48 -10.59 3.80
C LEU A 186 11.53 -11.99 4.38
N LEU A 187 11.85 -12.97 3.53
CA LEU A 187 12.09 -14.36 3.90
C LEU A 187 13.56 -14.72 3.66
N ALA A 188 14.12 -15.54 4.54
CA ALA A 188 15.45 -16.12 4.39
C ALA A 188 15.44 -17.53 4.98
N TRP A 189 16.17 -18.46 4.36
CA TRP A 189 16.31 -19.85 4.79
C TRP A 189 17.65 -20.42 4.34
#